data_AF-A0A218WVD5-F1
#
_entry.id   AF-A0A218WVD5-F1
#
_cell.length_a   1.000
_cell.length_b   1.000
_cell.length_c   1.000
_cell.angle_alpha   90.00
_cell.angle_beta   90.00
_cell.angle_gamma   90.00
#
_symmetry.space_group_name_H-M   'P 1'
#
loop_
_entity.id
_entity.type
_entity.pdbx_description
1 polymer ?
#
loop_
_entity_poly.entity_id
_entity_poly.type
_entity_poly.pdbx_seq_one_letter_code
_entity_poly.pdbx_strand_id
1 'polypeptide(L)'
;MRLGPTEDQSLRLGPVGDLTMGLDPTADQRLGIGPVGDITMGLGPTVDQRLGLGPVGDLTMGLGPTEDQRLGLGHVGDLTMELGSTEDQRLGLGPRGDLTLGLNPTKAERLGLGHVGDLTMGLRPTEDQRLGLGHVGDLLIGLGPTEDQRMGHGPGGDLT
;
A
#
# COMPACT_ATOMS: atom_id res chain seq x y z
N MET A 1 -13.13 0.29 -15.51
CA MET A 1 -14.39 -0.15 -14.86
C MET A 1 -14.69 0.79 -13.70
N ARG A 2 -15.95 1.20 -13.47
CA ARG A 2 -16.36 1.93 -12.25
C ARG A 2 -17.56 1.25 -11.62
N LEU A 3 -17.48 0.93 -10.33
CA LEU A 3 -18.56 0.33 -9.56
C LEU A 3 -19.18 1.39 -8.64
N GLY A 4 -20.51 1.50 -8.65
CA GLY A 4 -21.26 2.47 -7.85
C GLY A 4 -21.28 2.15 -6.35
N PRO A 5 -21.76 3.09 -5.51
CA PRO A 5 -21.77 2.95 -4.06
C PRO A 5 -22.60 1.74 -3.63
N THR A 6 -22.05 0.94 -2.73
CA THR A 6 -22.68 -0.29 -2.20
C THR A 6 -22.41 -0.36 -0.68
N GLU A 7 -23.00 -1.33 0.02
CA GLU A 7 -22.68 -1.54 1.44
C GLU A 7 -21.36 -2.34 1.58
N ASP A 8 -21.15 -3.35 0.74
CA ASP A 8 -19.91 -4.14 0.66
C ASP A 8 -19.57 -4.42 -0.81
N GLN A 9 -18.29 -4.23 -1.16
CA GLN A 9 -17.75 -4.56 -2.47
C GLN A 9 -16.64 -5.59 -2.33
N SER A 10 -16.94 -6.83 -2.74
CA SER A 10 -15.92 -7.87 -2.85
C SER A 10 -15.70 -8.28 -4.31
N LEU A 11 -14.44 -8.24 -4.76
CA LEU A 11 -14.07 -8.62 -6.12
C LEU A 11 -12.81 -9.50 -6.11
N ARG A 12 -12.85 -10.58 -6.88
CA ARG A 12 -11.68 -11.43 -7.12
C ARG A 12 -11.43 -11.60 -8.61
N LEU A 13 -10.30 -11.12 -9.09
CA LEU A 13 -9.90 -11.21 -10.49
C LEU A 13 -8.77 -12.22 -10.65
N GLY A 14 -8.84 -13.01 -11.72
CA GLY A 14 -7.76 -13.88 -12.16
C GLY A 14 -6.61 -13.09 -12.80
N PRO A 15 -5.75 -13.75 -13.59
CA PRO A 15 -4.75 -13.04 -14.37
C PRO A 15 -5.42 -12.07 -15.37
N VAL A 16 -4.98 -10.81 -15.37
CA VAL A 16 -5.48 -9.78 -16.29
C VAL A 16 -4.26 -9.15 -16.99
N GLY A 17 -4.42 -8.66 -18.22
CA GLY A 17 -3.37 -7.89 -18.90
C GLY A 17 -3.16 -6.56 -18.18
N ASP A 18 -3.93 -5.54 -18.57
CA ASP A 18 -3.94 -4.24 -17.89
C ASP A 18 -5.30 -3.99 -17.25
N LEU A 19 -5.30 -3.36 -16.08
CA LEU A 19 -6.52 -3.09 -15.33
C LEU A 19 -6.59 -1.62 -14.90
N THR A 20 -7.64 -0.93 -15.36
CA THR A 20 -8.03 0.38 -14.83
C THR A 20 -9.38 0.32 -14.13
N MET A 21 -9.41 0.66 -12.84
CA MET A 21 -10.63 0.57 -12.02
C MET A 21 -10.80 1.76 -11.07
N GLY A 22 -12.06 2.19 -10.89
CA GLY A 22 -12.45 3.11 -9.83
C GLY A 22 -13.56 2.51 -8.98
N LEU A 23 -13.44 2.54 -7.66
CA LEU A 23 -14.52 2.16 -6.75
C LEU A 23 -15.06 3.40 -6.03
N ASP A 24 -16.38 3.58 -6.07
CA ASP A 24 -17.07 4.64 -5.33
C ASP A 24 -17.13 4.34 -3.82
N PRO A 25 -17.48 5.33 -2.97
CA PRO A 25 -17.56 5.15 -1.52
C PRO A 25 -18.48 4.00 -1.12
N THR A 26 -18.07 3.21 -0.14
CA THR A 26 -18.79 2.05 0.40
C THR A 26 -18.36 1.82 1.85
N ALA A 27 -19.11 1.04 2.63
CA ALA A 27 -18.67 0.74 4.00
C ALA A 27 -17.43 -0.17 3.94
N ASP A 28 -17.53 -1.29 3.21
CA ASP A 28 -16.45 -2.27 3.11
C ASP A 28 -15.98 -2.51 1.67
N GLN A 29 -14.66 -2.60 1.47
CA GLN A 29 -14.03 -3.00 0.20
C GLN A 29 -13.06 -4.15 0.39
N ARG A 30 -13.20 -5.18 -0.43
CA ARG A 30 -12.33 -6.36 -0.45
C ARG A 30 -11.96 -6.72 -1.88
N LEU A 31 -10.71 -6.52 -2.24
CA LEU A 31 -10.25 -6.77 -3.59
C LEU A 31 -9.07 -7.74 -3.61
N GLY A 32 -9.19 -8.80 -4.41
CA GLY A 32 -8.17 -9.82 -4.61
C GLY A 32 -7.85 -9.98 -6.08
N ILE A 33 -6.67 -9.54 -6.52
CA ILE A 33 -6.29 -9.61 -7.94
C ILE A 33 -5.11 -10.57 -8.09
N GLY A 34 -5.21 -11.47 -9.07
CA GLY A 34 -4.13 -12.36 -9.48
C GLY A 34 -2.97 -11.62 -10.16
N PRO A 35 -2.11 -12.33 -10.91
CA PRO A 35 -1.04 -11.72 -11.67
C PRO A 35 -1.55 -10.72 -12.71
N VAL A 36 -1.01 -9.52 -12.76
CA VAL A 36 -1.39 -8.50 -13.75
C VAL A 36 -0.15 -7.91 -14.41
N GLY A 37 -0.28 -7.41 -15.64
CA GLY A 37 0.67 -6.47 -16.23
C GLY A 37 0.57 -5.15 -15.47
N ASP A 38 -0.16 -4.17 -15.99
CA ASP A 38 -0.25 -2.86 -15.34
C ASP A 38 -1.59 -2.61 -14.65
N ILE A 39 -1.56 -2.02 -13.46
CA ILE A 39 -2.76 -1.67 -12.70
C ILE A 39 -2.78 -0.17 -12.43
N THR A 40 -3.89 0.47 -12.75
CA THR A 40 -4.22 1.82 -12.29
C THR A 40 -5.55 1.81 -11.55
N MET A 41 -5.56 2.23 -10.28
CA MET A 41 -6.76 2.16 -9.46
C MET A 41 -7.00 3.40 -8.61
N GLY A 42 -8.26 3.79 -8.47
CA GLY A 42 -8.72 4.79 -7.50
C GLY A 42 -9.80 4.21 -6.60
N LEU A 43 -9.59 4.19 -5.28
CA LEU A 43 -10.61 3.78 -4.32
C LEU A 43 -11.12 5.02 -3.57
N GLY A 44 -12.44 5.20 -3.56
CA GLY A 44 -13.09 6.26 -2.80
C GLY A 44 -13.04 6.01 -1.29
N PRO A 45 -13.52 6.96 -0.47
CA PRO A 45 -13.58 6.81 0.97
C PRO A 45 -14.36 5.57 1.45
N THR A 46 -13.85 4.87 2.46
CA THR A 46 -14.49 3.68 3.04
C THR A 46 -14.35 3.61 4.56
N VAL A 47 -15.03 2.68 5.22
CA VAL A 47 -14.73 2.34 6.62
C VAL A 47 -13.59 1.33 6.66
N ASP A 48 -13.76 0.20 5.97
CA ASP A 48 -12.77 -0.88 5.92
C ASP A 48 -12.32 -1.17 4.48
N GLN A 49 -11.01 -1.12 4.25
CA GLN A 49 -10.43 -1.44 2.94
C GLN A 49 -9.39 -2.54 3.02
N ARG A 50 -9.59 -3.61 2.25
CA ARG A 50 -8.68 -4.77 2.18
C ARG A 50 -8.31 -5.10 0.75
N LEU A 51 -7.02 -5.00 0.43
CA LEU A 51 -6.49 -5.33 -0.89
C LEU A 51 -5.45 -6.44 -0.81
N GLY A 52 -5.58 -7.42 -1.70
CA GLY A 52 -4.59 -8.46 -1.94
C GLY A 52 -4.22 -8.50 -3.42
N LEU A 53 -3.02 -8.09 -3.79
CA LEU A 53 -2.54 -8.20 -5.18
C LEU A 53 -1.45 -9.27 -5.29
N GLY A 54 -1.56 -10.08 -6.34
CA GLY A 54 -0.52 -11.00 -6.77
C GLY A 54 0.66 -10.27 -7.42
N PRO A 55 1.47 -10.97 -8.24
CA PRO A 55 2.52 -10.34 -9.02
C PRO A 55 1.97 -9.27 -9.98
N VAL A 56 2.48 -8.04 -9.93
CA VAL A 56 2.09 -6.97 -10.85
C VAL A 56 3.34 -6.48 -11.58
N GLY A 57 3.21 -6.04 -12.84
CA GLY A 57 4.21 -5.22 -13.51
C GLY A 57 4.29 -3.86 -12.82
N ASP A 58 3.51 -2.90 -13.31
CA ASP A 58 3.46 -1.57 -12.71
C ASP A 58 2.12 -1.30 -12.01
N LEU A 59 2.18 -0.73 -10.82
CA LEU A 59 0.99 -0.42 -10.02
C LEU A 59 0.96 1.06 -9.65
N THR A 60 -0.10 1.74 -10.10
CA THR A 60 -0.44 3.09 -9.67
C THR A 60 -1.78 3.08 -8.92
N MET A 61 -1.80 3.58 -7.69
CA MET A 61 -3.00 3.52 -6.85
C MET A 61 -3.20 4.77 -6.00
N GLY A 62 -4.42 5.32 -6.02
CA GLY A 62 -4.87 6.38 -5.10
C GLY A 62 -5.99 5.87 -4.20
N LEU A 63 -5.80 5.95 -2.89
CA LEU A 63 -6.78 5.52 -1.89
C LEU A 63 -7.33 6.73 -1.14
N GLY A 64 -8.65 6.82 -1.06
CA GLY A 64 -9.34 7.84 -0.28
C GLY A 64 -9.17 7.65 1.23
N PRO A 65 -9.77 8.55 2.03
CA PRO A 65 -9.81 8.42 3.48
C PRO A 65 -10.51 7.14 3.93
N THR A 66 -9.93 6.43 4.90
CA THR A 66 -10.48 5.18 5.43
C THR A 66 -10.30 5.09 6.95
N GLU A 67 -11.10 4.34 7.69
CA GLU A 67 -10.78 4.08 9.11
C GLU A 67 -9.67 3.03 9.19
N ASP A 68 -9.90 1.85 8.60
CA ASP A 68 -9.00 0.70 8.61
C ASP A 68 -8.54 0.31 7.19
N GLN A 69 -7.24 0.41 6.93
CA GLN A 69 -6.66 0.05 5.63
C GLN A 69 -5.65 -1.11 5.74
N ARG A 70 -5.87 -2.18 4.96
CA ARG A 70 -4.99 -3.35 4.91
C ARG A 70 -4.63 -3.73 3.48
N LEU A 71 -3.36 -3.66 3.17
CA LEU A 71 -2.83 -3.89 1.83
C LEU A 71 -1.76 -4.97 1.88
N GLY A 72 -1.92 -6.02 1.08
CA GLY A 72 -0.95 -7.10 0.92
C GLY A 72 -0.60 -7.25 -0.55
N LEU A 73 0.61 -6.87 -0.93
CA LEU A 73 1.06 -6.90 -2.31
C LEU A 73 2.19 -7.91 -2.48
N GLY A 74 2.09 -8.73 -3.52
CA GLY A 74 3.16 -9.64 -3.94
C GLY A 74 4.32 -8.92 -4.61
N HIS A 75 4.98 -9.63 -5.54
CA HIS A 75 6.03 -9.05 -6.36
C HIS A 75 5.48 -7.94 -7.25
N VAL A 76 6.09 -6.77 -7.24
CA VAL A 76 5.71 -5.69 -8.16
C VAL A 76 6.99 -5.14 -8.79
N GLY A 77 6.94 -4.81 -10.08
CA GLY A 77 7.98 -4.04 -10.75
C GLY A 77 8.10 -2.68 -10.08
N ASP A 78 7.23 -1.75 -10.50
CA ASP A 78 7.19 -0.40 -9.95
C ASP A 78 5.87 -0.13 -9.22
N LEU A 79 5.93 0.39 -7.98
CA LEU A 79 4.75 0.85 -7.24
C LEU A 79 4.79 2.36 -7.03
N THR A 80 3.73 3.04 -7.46
CA THR A 80 3.37 4.38 -7.01
C THR A 80 2.04 4.34 -6.27
N MET A 81 2.01 4.79 -5.01
CA MET A 81 0.78 4.80 -4.22
C MET A 81 0.65 6.06 -3.38
N GLU A 82 -0.56 6.63 -3.40
CA GLU A 82 -0.96 7.75 -2.54
C GLU A 82 -2.12 7.33 -1.66
N LEU A 83 -1.92 7.42 -0.35
CA LEU A 83 -2.88 6.99 0.67
C LEU A 83 -3.43 8.21 1.41
N GLY A 84 -4.76 8.32 1.39
CA GLY A 84 -5.52 9.33 2.13
C GLY A 84 -5.44 9.15 3.65
N SER A 85 -6.12 10.06 4.36
CA SER A 85 -6.17 10.06 5.81
C SER A 85 -6.77 8.77 6.35
N THR A 86 -5.97 7.99 7.09
CA THR A 86 -6.38 6.71 7.67
C THR A 86 -6.22 6.70 9.17
N GLU A 87 -7.12 6.08 9.95
CA GLU A 87 -6.83 5.87 11.38
C GLU A 87 -5.75 4.81 11.56
N ASP A 88 -5.99 3.61 11.03
CA ASP A 88 -5.09 2.46 11.12
C ASP A 88 -4.68 1.94 9.74
N GLN A 89 -3.38 2.03 9.45
CA GLN A 89 -2.82 1.60 8.17
C GLN A 89 -1.88 0.41 8.32
N ARG A 90 -2.11 -0.64 7.53
CA ARG A 90 -1.24 -1.84 7.47
C ARG A 90 -0.88 -2.18 6.04
N LEU A 91 0.41 -2.10 5.72
CA LEU A 91 0.91 -2.40 4.39
C LEU A 91 2.00 -3.47 4.47
N GLY A 92 1.82 -4.55 3.70
CA GLY A 92 2.76 -5.66 3.59
C GLY A 92 3.17 -5.87 2.14
N LEU A 93 4.44 -5.63 1.82
CA LEU A 93 4.97 -5.65 0.46
C LEU A 93 6.02 -6.75 0.30
N GLY A 94 5.88 -7.56 -0.75
CA GLY A 94 6.87 -8.55 -1.17
C GLY A 94 8.11 -7.95 -1.86
N PRO A 95 8.95 -8.79 -2.48
CA PRO A 95 10.14 -8.39 -3.23
C PRO A 95 9.78 -7.46 -4.41
N ARG A 96 10.50 -6.35 -4.63
CA ARG A 96 10.14 -5.32 -5.62
C ARG A 96 11.33 -4.63 -6.27
N GLY A 97 11.05 -3.95 -7.39
CA GLY A 97 11.89 -2.88 -7.95
C GLY A 97 11.68 -1.58 -7.17
N ASP A 98 11.18 -0.54 -7.84
CA ASP A 98 11.10 0.81 -7.31
C ASP A 98 9.76 1.07 -6.61
N LEU A 99 9.81 1.79 -5.48
CA LEU A 99 8.68 2.00 -4.59
C LEU A 99 8.56 3.47 -4.20
N THR A 100 7.47 4.12 -4.62
CA THR A 100 7.09 5.47 -4.20
C THR A 100 5.78 5.42 -3.41
N LEU A 101 5.83 5.84 -2.14
CA LEU A 101 4.68 5.85 -1.22
C LEU A 101 4.46 7.24 -0.62
N GLY A 102 3.25 7.78 -0.74
CA GLY A 102 2.79 8.95 0.01
C GLY A 102 1.73 8.53 1.01
N LEU A 103 2.05 8.55 2.30
CA LEU A 103 1.17 8.06 3.37
C LEU A 103 0.76 9.22 4.28
N ASN A 104 -0.54 9.29 4.58
CA ASN A 104 -1.10 10.31 5.47
C ASN A 104 -1.95 9.72 6.62
N PRO A 105 -1.46 8.74 7.39
CA PRO A 105 -2.21 8.21 8.53
C PRO A 105 -2.35 9.25 9.64
N THR A 106 -3.43 9.16 10.41
CA THR A 106 -3.76 10.07 11.50
C THR A 106 -3.36 9.49 12.87
N LYS A 107 -3.47 8.17 13.05
CA LYS A 107 -3.15 7.52 14.33
C LYS A 107 -2.01 6.52 14.20
N ALA A 108 -2.19 5.41 13.48
CA ALA A 108 -1.23 4.33 13.46
C ALA A 108 -0.85 3.85 12.07
N GLU A 109 0.46 3.69 11.86
CA GLU A 109 1.02 3.11 10.66
C GLU A 109 1.86 1.87 10.96
N ARG A 110 1.62 0.80 10.19
CA ARG A 110 2.46 -0.38 10.19
C ARG A 110 2.82 -0.82 8.77
N LEU A 111 4.10 -0.72 8.46
CA LEU A 111 4.67 -1.15 7.20
C LEU A 111 5.59 -2.36 7.40
N GLY A 112 5.45 -3.36 6.54
CA GLY A 112 6.39 -4.46 6.39
C GLY A 112 6.84 -4.57 4.95
N LEU A 113 8.08 -4.21 4.67
CA LEU A 113 8.69 -4.32 3.35
C LEU A 113 9.65 -5.50 3.32
N GLY A 114 9.55 -6.30 2.26
CA GLY A 114 10.54 -7.32 1.93
C GLY A 114 11.79 -6.73 1.30
N HIS A 115 12.24 -7.35 0.22
CA HIS A 115 13.34 -6.85 -0.61
C HIS A 115 12.82 -5.72 -1.52
N VAL A 116 13.43 -4.54 -1.49
CA VAL A 116 13.06 -3.41 -2.35
C VAL A 116 14.35 -2.90 -3.01
N GLY A 117 14.27 -2.53 -4.29
CA GLY A 117 15.35 -1.82 -4.99
C GLY A 117 15.46 -0.43 -4.39
N ASP A 118 14.70 0.51 -4.95
CA ASP A 118 14.70 1.90 -4.48
C ASP A 118 13.38 2.22 -3.75
N LEU A 119 13.47 2.84 -2.59
CA LEU A 119 12.33 3.20 -1.74
C LEU A 119 12.30 4.70 -1.49
N THR A 120 11.29 5.36 -2.04
CA THR A 120 10.90 6.72 -1.71
C THR A 120 9.60 6.74 -0.92
N MET A 121 9.62 7.36 0.25
CA MET A 121 8.47 7.43 1.15
C MET A 121 8.29 8.83 1.72
N GLY A 122 7.06 9.34 1.66
CA GLY A 122 6.64 10.54 2.38
C GLY A 122 5.59 10.18 3.42
N LEU A 123 5.90 10.40 4.69
CA LEU A 123 4.98 10.20 5.81
C LEU A 123 4.57 11.56 6.37
N ARG A 124 3.27 11.78 6.54
CA ARG A 124 2.74 12.95 7.27
C ARG A 124 2.62 12.62 8.77
N PRO A 125 2.35 13.61 9.64
CA PRO A 125 2.36 13.39 11.09
C PRO A 125 1.41 12.27 11.51
N THR A 126 1.90 11.32 12.31
CA THR A 126 1.12 10.21 12.87
C THR A 126 1.48 10.05 14.35
N GLU A 127 0.59 9.46 15.14
CA GLU A 127 0.87 9.20 16.56
C GLU A 127 1.88 8.04 16.69
N ASP A 128 1.59 6.91 16.03
CA ASP A 128 2.36 5.67 16.07
C ASP A 128 2.85 5.24 14.68
N GLN A 129 4.14 4.96 14.56
CA GLN A 129 4.74 4.46 13.32
C GLN A 129 5.60 3.21 13.55
N ARG A 130 5.32 2.15 12.80
CA ARG A 130 6.07 0.89 12.82
C ARG A 130 6.52 0.49 11.44
N LEU A 131 7.83 0.59 11.17
CA LEU A 131 8.43 0.17 9.90
C LEU A 131 9.27 -1.09 10.11
N GLY A 132 8.95 -2.15 9.38
CA GLY A 132 9.76 -3.35 9.24
C GLY A 132 10.39 -3.36 7.86
N LEU A 133 11.70 -3.19 7.75
CA LEU A 133 12.41 -3.19 6.48
C LEU A 133 13.24 -4.47 6.35
N GLY A 134 13.10 -5.13 5.20
CA GLY A 134 14.02 -6.15 4.73
C GLY A 134 15.26 -5.53 4.10
N HIS A 135 15.68 -6.08 2.96
CA HIS A 135 16.82 -5.58 2.20
C HIS A 135 16.37 -4.48 1.24
N VAL A 136 16.73 -3.24 1.51
CA VAL A 136 16.43 -2.06 0.67
C VAL A 136 17.74 -1.59 0.04
N GLY A 137 17.75 -1.30 -1.26
CA GLY A 137 18.87 -0.67 -1.96
C GLY A 137 18.99 0.80 -1.54
N ASP A 138 18.38 1.71 -2.30
CA ASP A 138 18.38 3.13 -1.97
C ASP A 138 17.13 3.52 -1.18
N LEU A 139 17.32 4.29 -0.11
CA LEU A 139 16.26 4.67 0.83
C LEU A 139 16.16 6.18 1.01
N LEU A 140 15.03 6.75 0.58
CA LEU A 140 14.65 8.13 0.82
C LEU A 140 13.33 8.18 1.62
N ILE A 141 13.40 8.68 2.85
CA ILE A 141 12.22 8.85 3.70
C ILE A 141 12.10 10.31 4.14
N GLY A 142 10.99 10.95 3.77
CA GLY A 142 10.53 12.21 4.36
C GLY A 142 9.56 11.93 5.49
N LEU A 143 9.97 12.18 6.73
CA LEU A 143 9.15 11.97 7.92
C LEU A 143 8.53 13.27 8.43
N GLY A 144 7.21 13.27 8.65
CA GLY A 144 6.53 14.24 9.48
C GLY A 144 6.74 13.95 10.99
N PRO A 145 6.46 14.92 11.88
CA PRO A 145 6.54 14.72 13.32
C PRO A 145 5.69 13.52 13.77
N THR A 146 6.28 12.61 14.54
CA THR A 146 5.64 11.41 15.10
C THR A 146 5.94 11.32 16.60
N GLU A 147 4.97 10.89 17.40
CA GLU A 147 5.15 10.72 18.84
C GLU A 147 5.97 9.45 19.15
N ASP A 148 5.60 8.33 18.54
CA ASP A 148 6.22 7.02 18.75
C ASP A 148 6.64 6.35 17.42
N GLN A 149 7.96 6.26 17.19
CA GLN A 149 8.52 5.62 15.99
C GLN A 149 9.32 4.36 16.36
N ARG A 150 9.02 3.25 15.68
CA ARG A 150 9.75 1.98 15.80
C ARG A 150 10.15 1.46 14.44
N MET A 151 11.45 1.34 14.21
CA MET A 151 12.03 0.75 13.01
C MET A 151 12.67 -0.60 13.37
N GLY A 152 12.26 -1.66 12.70
CA GLY A 152 12.82 -3.00 12.81
C GLY A 152 13.45 -3.43 11.50
N HIS A 153 14.68 -3.94 11.57
CA HIS A 153 15.37 -4.51 10.42
C HIS A 153 15.25 -6.05 10.50
N GLY A 154 14.90 -6.69 9.38
CA GLY A 154 14.93 -8.15 9.31
C GLY A 154 16.35 -8.71 9.49
N PRO A 155 16.53 -9.96 9.94
CA PRO A 155 17.84 -10.58 10.02
C PRO A 155 18.30 -10.96 8.60
N GLY A 156 19.18 -10.17 7.98
CA GLY A 156 19.77 -10.53 6.69
C GLY A 156 20.26 -9.37 5.84
N GLY A 157 21.53 -9.00 6.03
CA GLY A 157 22.29 -8.15 5.13
C GLY A 157 23.62 -7.80 5.78
N ASP A 158 24.69 -8.52 5.42
CA ASP A 158 26.04 -8.05 5.71
C ASP A 158 26.20 -6.69 5.04
N LEU A 159 26.50 -5.68 5.84
CA LEU A 159 26.93 -4.37 5.37
C LEU A 159 28.36 -4.52 4.83
N THR A 160 28.51 -4.58 3.51
CA THR A 160 29.78 -4.22 2.85
C THR A 160 29.72 -2.77 2.42
#